data_AF-A0A523YDF4-F1
#
_entry.id   AF-A0A523YDF4-F1
#
_cell.length_a   1.000
_cell.length_b   1.000
_cell.length_c   1.000
_cell.angle_alpha   90.00
_cell.angle_beta   90.00
_cell.angle_gamma   90.00
#
_symmetry.space_group_name_H-M   'P 1'
#
loop_
_entity.id
_entity.type
_entity.pdbx_description
1 polymer ?
#
loop_
_entity_poly.entity_id
_entity_poly.type
_entity_poly.pdbx_seq_one_letter_code
_entity_poly.pdbx_strand_id
1 'polypeptide(L)'
;MNAEVYVKLRKLKQKYGSHEFGRICQALLELTFRKLGFSTRGRAVERPDITCERGEERYAIEVKTVQGSRVRFTERDVGGVQEFQSTGKIIPCFAVLAIEPHSEWLIANGLSLKPQDYDRIALRAREITKLSEEVNSAFPLILEDYFDLAMNRGSEGLRSRLATT
;
A
#
# COMPACT_ATOMS: atom_id res chain seq x y z
N MET A 1 7.54 4.77 11.27
CA MET A 1 7.40 6.22 10.94
C MET A 1 7.16 7.03 12.21
N ASN A 2 7.16 8.38 12.15
CA ASN A 2 6.99 9.23 13.34
C ASN A 2 5.53 9.25 13.86
N ALA A 3 5.31 9.82 15.04
CA ALA A 3 3.99 9.86 15.68
C ALA A 3 2.96 10.73 14.91
N GLU A 4 3.42 11.72 14.15
CA GLU A 4 2.55 12.61 13.36
C GLU A 4 1.86 11.85 12.22
N VAL A 5 2.55 10.90 11.59
CA VAL A 5 1.96 9.99 10.59
C VAL A 5 0.76 9.24 11.18
N TYR A 6 0.91 8.67 12.38
CA TYR A 6 -0.19 7.99 13.05
C TYR A 6 -1.38 8.91 13.31
N VAL A 7 -1.14 10.13 13.81
CA VAL A 7 -2.20 11.11 14.06
C VAL A 7 -2.95 11.46 12.78
N LYS A 8 -2.24 11.69 11.68
CA LYS A 8 -2.84 12.01 10.37
C LYS A 8 -3.64 10.84 9.80
N LEU A 9 -3.10 9.63 9.82
CA LEU A 9 -3.82 8.42 9.39
C LEU A 9 -5.08 8.18 10.22
N ARG A 10 -5.01 8.39 11.54
CA ARG A 10 -6.17 8.30 12.43
C ARG A 10 -7.25 9.32 12.07
N LYS A 11 -6.88 10.58 11.78
CA LYS A 11 -7.82 11.63 11.35
C LYS A 11 -8.52 11.25 10.04
N LEU A 12 -7.76 10.79 9.04
CA LEU A 12 -8.32 10.33 7.77
C LEU A 12 -9.31 9.17 7.96
N LYS A 13 -8.91 8.17 8.75
CA LYS A 13 -9.77 7.02 9.06
C LYS A 13 -11.04 7.42 9.81
N GLN A 14 -10.94 8.33 10.78
CA GLN A 14 -12.10 8.83 11.53
C GLN A 14 -13.08 9.58 10.63
N LYS A 15 -12.57 10.36 9.67
CA LYS A 15 -13.41 11.14 8.75
C LYS A 15 -14.12 10.27 7.71
N TYR A 16 -13.41 9.33 7.10
CA TYR A 16 -13.89 8.61 5.91
C TYR A 16 -14.37 7.18 6.18
N GLY A 17 -14.10 6.63 7.37
CA GLY A 17 -14.37 5.23 7.69
C GLY A 17 -13.44 4.25 6.96
N SER A 18 -13.51 2.97 7.29
CA SER A 18 -12.51 1.97 6.87
C SER A 18 -12.39 1.77 5.37
N HIS A 19 -13.52 1.77 4.64
CA HIS A 19 -13.53 1.45 3.21
C HIS A 19 -12.86 2.55 2.38
N GLU A 20 -13.26 3.79 2.56
CA GLU A 20 -12.67 4.92 1.84
C GLU A 20 -11.24 5.23 2.34
N PHE A 21 -10.97 5.01 3.63
CA PHE A 21 -9.61 5.09 4.17
C PHE A 21 -8.63 4.13 3.46
N GLY A 22 -9.06 2.89 3.18
CA GLY A 22 -8.24 1.94 2.42
C GLY A 22 -7.85 2.48 1.04
N ARG A 23 -8.80 3.11 0.33
CA ARG A 23 -8.57 3.74 -0.98
C ARG A 23 -7.65 4.97 -0.89
N ILE A 24 -7.76 5.74 0.18
CA ILE A 24 -6.85 6.85 0.47
C ILE A 24 -5.42 6.31 0.67
N CYS A 25 -5.24 5.28 1.50
CA CYS A 25 -3.93 4.67 1.73
C CYS A 25 -3.33 4.06 0.45
N GLN A 26 -4.14 3.44 -0.39
CA GLN A 26 -3.72 2.94 -1.70
C GLN A 26 -3.19 4.08 -2.59
N ALA A 27 -3.93 5.20 -2.70
CA ALA A 27 -3.51 6.34 -3.52
C ALA A 27 -2.25 7.03 -2.96
N LEU A 28 -2.13 7.16 -1.63
CA LEU A 28 -0.92 7.70 -0.99
C LEU A 28 0.29 6.78 -1.21
N LEU A 29 0.10 5.46 -1.15
CA LEU A 29 1.16 4.50 -1.44
C LEU A 29 1.59 4.59 -2.91
N GLU A 30 0.64 4.73 -3.84
CA GLU A 30 0.95 4.92 -5.26
C GLU A 30 1.75 6.21 -5.51
N LEU A 31 1.34 7.34 -4.92
CA LEU A 31 2.10 8.59 -4.96
C LEU A 31 3.51 8.43 -4.36
N THR A 32 3.65 7.60 -3.32
CA THR A 32 4.95 7.24 -2.73
C THR A 32 5.83 6.49 -3.71
N PHE A 33 5.29 5.49 -4.42
CA PHE A 33 6.03 4.78 -5.47
C PHE A 33 6.48 5.73 -6.59
N ARG A 34 5.61 6.66 -7.04
CA ARG A 34 6.00 7.68 -8.03
C ARG A 34 7.14 8.57 -7.54
N LYS A 35 7.09 9.00 -6.27
CA LYS A 35 8.18 9.78 -5.64
C LYS A 35 9.50 9.03 -5.61
N LEU A 36 9.45 7.71 -5.47
CA LEU A 36 10.61 6.81 -5.50
C LEU A 36 11.10 6.47 -6.92
N GLY A 37 10.51 7.09 -7.96
CA GLY A 37 10.91 6.91 -9.35
C GLY A 37 10.28 5.72 -10.05
N PHE A 38 9.23 5.10 -9.48
CA PHE A 38 8.47 4.07 -10.17
C PHE A 38 7.44 4.67 -11.12
N SER A 39 7.30 4.09 -12.30
CA SER A 39 6.06 4.21 -13.09
C SER A 39 4.99 3.38 -12.40
N THR A 40 3.76 3.92 -12.26
CA THR A 40 2.67 3.24 -11.53
C THR A 40 1.38 3.23 -12.33
N ARG A 41 0.61 2.15 -12.13
CA ARG A 41 -0.78 2.06 -12.54
C ARG A 41 -1.61 1.51 -11.40
N GLY A 42 -2.28 2.39 -10.67
CA GLY A 42 -3.28 2.05 -9.66
C GLY A 42 -4.64 1.69 -10.24
N ARG A 43 -5.35 0.80 -9.56
CA ARG A 43 -6.68 0.33 -9.94
C ARG A 43 -7.61 0.40 -8.72
N ALA A 44 -8.72 1.12 -8.87
CA ALA A 44 -9.65 1.36 -7.78
C ALA A 44 -10.51 0.14 -7.38
N VAL A 45 -10.71 -0.76 -8.33
CA VAL A 45 -11.69 -1.86 -8.28
C VAL A 45 -11.10 -3.17 -8.83
N GLU A 46 -10.18 -3.05 -9.78
CA GLU A 46 -9.47 -4.18 -10.40
C GLU A 46 -8.21 -4.53 -9.62
N ARG A 47 -7.69 -5.74 -9.84
CA ARG A 47 -6.49 -6.25 -9.18
C ARG A 47 -5.30 -6.35 -10.13
N PRO A 48 -4.07 -6.18 -9.61
CA PRO A 48 -3.74 -5.76 -8.24
C PRO A 48 -4.12 -4.29 -8.01
N ASP A 49 -4.17 -3.88 -6.74
CA ASP A 49 -4.46 -2.48 -6.39
C ASP A 49 -3.47 -1.51 -7.04
N ILE A 50 -2.20 -1.90 -7.15
CA ILE A 50 -1.13 -1.13 -7.79
C ILE A 50 -0.22 -2.06 -8.58
N THR A 51 0.13 -1.68 -9.80
CA THR A 51 1.35 -2.19 -10.47
C THR A 51 2.39 -1.08 -10.49
N CYS A 52 3.65 -1.41 -10.21
CA CYS A 52 4.74 -0.43 -10.29
C CYS A 52 6.02 -1.03 -10.87
N GLU A 53 6.78 -0.21 -11.59
CA GLU A 53 8.01 -0.59 -12.27
C GLU A 53 9.12 0.48 -12.15
N ARG A 54 10.37 0.05 -11.93
CA ARG A 54 11.57 0.89 -11.91
C ARG A 54 12.78 0.06 -12.37
N GLY A 55 13.26 0.31 -13.58
CA GLY A 55 14.32 -0.52 -14.18
C GLY A 55 13.88 -1.98 -14.33
N GLU A 56 14.57 -2.90 -13.66
CA GLU A 56 14.21 -4.33 -13.64
C GLU A 56 13.23 -4.70 -12.52
N GLU A 57 12.97 -3.79 -11.57
CA GLU A 57 12.04 -4.02 -10.47
C GLU A 57 10.60 -3.88 -10.97
N ARG A 58 9.77 -4.93 -10.82
CA ARG A 58 8.34 -4.92 -11.21
C ARG A 58 7.51 -5.61 -10.14
N TYR A 59 6.50 -4.91 -9.63
CA TYR A 59 5.66 -5.40 -8.54
C TYR A 59 4.17 -5.32 -8.88
N ALA A 60 3.42 -6.34 -8.44
CA ALA A 60 1.96 -6.36 -8.40
C ALA A 60 1.52 -6.35 -6.94
N ILE A 61 0.91 -5.26 -6.47
CA ILE A 61 0.74 -4.98 -5.04
C ILE A 61 -0.74 -4.98 -4.68
N GLU A 62 -1.12 -5.81 -3.71
CA GLU A 62 -2.38 -5.68 -2.97
C GLU A 62 -2.12 -4.87 -1.69
N VAL A 63 -2.97 -3.89 -1.41
CA VAL A 63 -2.84 -2.96 -0.28
C VAL A 63 -3.83 -3.33 0.82
N LYS A 64 -3.33 -3.50 2.05
CA LYS A 64 -4.16 -3.72 3.23
C LYS A 64 -3.83 -2.72 4.33
N THR A 65 -4.87 -2.20 4.98
CA THR A 65 -4.74 -1.45 6.23
C THR A 65 -5.29 -2.29 7.38
N VAL A 66 -4.62 -2.30 8.52
CA VAL A 66 -4.99 -3.15 9.66
C VAL A 66 -4.93 -2.39 10.98
N GLN A 67 -5.79 -2.79 11.92
CA GLN A 67 -5.64 -2.48 13.34
C GLN A 67 -5.35 -3.77 14.09
N GLY A 68 -4.26 -3.78 14.87
CA GLY A 68 -3.80 -4.96 15.60
C GLY A 68 -2.73 -5.78 14.84
N SER A 69 -2.57 -7.03 15.26
CA SER A 69 -1.47 -7.89 14.84
C SER A 69 -1.76 -8.80 13.64
N ARG A 70 -3.02 -8.95 13.22
CA ARG A 70 -3.41 -9.92 12.18
C ARG A 70 -4.06 -9.27 10.97
N VAL A 71 -3.66 -9.71 9.78
CA VAL A 71 -4.25 -9.30 8.50
C VAL A 71 -4.83 -10.51 7.79
N ARG A 72 -6.04 -10.36 7.24
CA ARG A 72 -6.71 -11.38 6.43
C ARG A 72 -6.38 -11.18 4.96
N PHE A 73 -5.90 -12.23 4.31
CA PHE A 73 -5.82 -12.30 2.84
C PHE A 73 -6.84 -13.29 2.32
N THR A 74 -7.71 -12.83 1.44
CA THR A 74 -8.76 -13.65 0.82
C THR A 74 -8.26 -14.36 -0.43
N GLU A 75 -9.01 -15.34 -0.93
CA GLU A 75 -8.69 -16.04 -2.20
C GLU A 75 -8.55 -15.05 -3.35
N ARG A 76 -9.47 -14.09 -3.42
CA ARG A 76 -9.43 -13.04 -4.41
C ARG A 76 -8.12 -12.23 -4.29
N ASP A 77 -7.61 -11.99 -3.08
CA ASP A 77 -6.44 -11.10 -2.86
C ASP A 77 -5.20 -11.79 -3.40
N VAL A 78 -5.03 -13.04 -3.01
CA VAL A 78 -3.91 -13.90 -3.42
C VAL A 78 -3.96 -14.17 -4.92
N GLY A 79 -5.12 -14.57 -5.46
CA GLY A 79 -5.30 -14.80 -6.89
C GLY A 79 -4.98 -13.56 -7.72
N GLY A 80 -5.51 -12.40 -7.33
CA GLY A 80 -5.36 -11.15 -8.11
C GLY A 80 -3.92 -10.64 -8.25
N VAL A 81 -3.03 -10.93 -7.30
CA VAL A 81 -1.59 -10.61 -7.43
C VAL A 81 -0.80 -11.77 -8.06
N GLN A 82 -1.16 -13.03 -7.78
CA GLN A 82 -0.43 -14.20 -8.28
C GLN A 82 -0.68 -14.49 -9.75
N GLU A 83 -1.82 -14.08 -10.32
CA GLU A 83 -2.07 -14.17 -11.78
C GLU A 83 -0.96 -13.49 -12.60
N PHE A 84 -0.35 -12.43 -12.06
CA PHE A 84 0.74 -11.69 -12.71
C PHE A 84 2.06 -12.48 -12.77
N GLN A 85 2.22 -13.56 -11.99
CA GLN A 85 3.39 -14.44 -12.08
C GLN A 85 3.55 -15.04 -13.49
N SER A 86 2.43 -15.33 -14.15
CA SER A 86 2.42 -15.93 -15.49
C SER A 86 2.83 -14.95 -16.59
N THR A 87 2.83 -13.64 -16.30
CA THR A 87 3.03 -12.56 -17.29
C THR A 87 4.48 -12.08 -17.41
N GLY A 88 5.41 -12.65 -16.64
CA GLY A 88 6.83 -12.32 -16.69
C GLY A 88 7.45 -12.18 -15.30
N LYS A 89 8.55 -11.41 -15.19
CA LYS A 89 9.25 -11.13 -13.93
C LYS A 89 8.51 -10.08 -13.09
N ILE A 90 7.24 -10.29 -12.76
CA ILE A 90 6.49 -9.43 -11.84
C ILE A 90 6.38 -10.13 -10.49
N ILE A 91 6.87 -9.46 -9.44
CA ILE A 91 6.84 -9.99 -8.08
C ILE A 91 5.50 -9.62 -7.43
N PRO A 92 4.66 -10.59 -7.05
CA PRO A 92 3.46 -10.30 -6.28
C PRO A 92 3.84 -9.84 -4.87
N CYS A 93 3.15 -8.83 -4.36
CA CYS A 93 3.41 -8.23 -3.07
C CYS A 93 2.13 -7.91 -2.32
N PHE A 94 2.22 -7.94 -1.00
CA PHE A 94 1.21 -7.41 -0.10
C PHE A 94 1.81 -6.25 0.68
N ALA A 95 1.27 -5.05 0.47
CA ALA A 95 1.62 -3.86 1.23
C ALA A 95 0.66 -3.74 2.41
N VAL A 96 1.15 -3.94 3.63
CA VAL A 96 0.35 -3.89 4.85
C VAL A 96 0.73 -2.67 5.67
N LEU A 97 -0.23 -1.77 5.90
CA LEU A 97 -0.07 -0.62 6.79
C LEU A 97 -0.81 -0.88 8.11
N ALA A 98 -0.06 -0.88 9.21
CA ALA A 98 -0.64 -0.93 10.54
C ALA A 98 -0.93 0.48 11.07
N ILE A 99 -2.15 0.70 11.55
CA ILE A 99 -2.59 2.00 12.09
C ILE A 99 -2.40 2.02 13.60
N GLU A 100 -1.16 2.26 14.02
CA GLU A 100 -0.70 2.28 15.41
C GLU A 100 0.39 3.36 15.62
N PRO A 101 0.76 3.73 16.87
CA PRO A 101 1.70 4.84 17.12
C PRO A 101 3.03 4.74 16.36
N HIS A 102 3.49 3.52 16.05
CA HIS A 102 4.67 3.25 15.23
C HIS A 102 4.28 2.68 13.85
N SER A 103 3.36 3.36 13.17
CA SER A 103 2.88 2.95 11.84
C SER A 103 4.06 2.75 10.89
N GLU A 104 4.03 1.64 10.16
CA GLU A 104 4.99 1.26 9.13
C GLU A 104 4.27 0.52 8.00
N TRP A 105 4.78 0.65 6.79
CA TRP A 105 4.45 -0.21 5.68
C TRP A 105 5.34 -1.45 5.72
N LEU A 106 4.72 -2.63 5.74
CA LEU A 106 5.38 -3.90 5.50
C LEU A 106 5.08 -4.34 4.08
N ILE A 107 6.09 -4.39 3.20
CA ILE A 107 5.94 -4.90 1.84
C ILE A 107 6.41 -6.36 1.81
N ALA A 108 5.48 -7.30 1.83
CA ALA A 108 5.77 -8.73 1.88
C ALA A 108 5.71 -9.38 0.49
N ASN A 109 6.63 -10.28 0.20
CA ASN A 109 6.61 -11.13 -1.00
C ASN A 109 5.43 -12.10 -0.94
N GLY A 110 4.54 -12.00 -1.94
CA GLY A 110 3.31 -12.74 -2.07
C GLY A 110 3.41 -14.07 -2.83
N LEU A 111 4.61 -14.47 -3.31
CA LEU A 111 4.77 -15.63 -4.19
C LEU A 111 4.22 -16.93 -3.58
N SER A 112 4.39 -17.12 -2.27
CA SER A 112 3.94 -18.33 -1.57
C SER A 112 2.97 -18.04 -0.42
N LEU A 113 2.32 -16.87 -0.44
CA LEU A 113 1.22 -16.60 0.48
C LEU A 113 -0.03 -17.35 0.02
N LYS A 114 -0.82 -17.80 0.99
CA LYS A 114 -2.07 -18.52 0.83
C LYS A 114 -3.23 -17.68 1.38
N PRO A 115 -4.48 -17.93 0.97
CA PRO A 115 -5.63 -17.27 1.55
C PRO A 115 -5.83 -17.69 3.02
N GLN A 116 -5.49 -16.81 3.97
CA GLN A 116 -5.66 -17.03 5.40
C GLN A 116 -5.40 -15.74 6.21
N ASP A 117 -5.59 -15.84 7.52
CA ASP A 117 -5.17 -14.82 8.47
C ASP A 117 -3.69 -15.00 8.83
N TYR A 118 -2.89 -13.97 8.59
CA TYR A 118 -1.49 -13.94 8.97
C TYR A 118 -1.25 -13.03 10.17
N ASP A 119 -0.38 -13.48 11.06
CA ASP A 119 0.27 -12.59 12.02
C ASP A 119 1.28 -11.69 11.29
N ARG A 120 1.31 -10.40 11.63
CA ARG A 120 2.23 -9.42 11.04
C ARG A 120 3.69 -9.76 11.29
N ILE A 121 4.03 -10.35 12.43
CA ILE A 121 5.38 -10.80 12.75
C ILE A 121 5.78 -11.92 11.78
N ALA A 122 4.86 -12.86 11.52
CA ALA A 122 5.10 -13.92 10.53
C ALA A 122 5.26 -13.39 9.10
N LEU A 123 4.57 -12.29 8.76
CA LEU A 123 4.75 -11.63 7.45
C LEU A 123 6.11 -10.94 7.29
N ARG A 124 6.73 -10.48 8.39
CA ARG A 124 8.08 -9.89 8.32
C ARG A 124 9.13 -10.88 7.79
N ALA A 125 8.95 -12.19 8.01
CA ALA A 125 9.82 -13.21 7.43
C ALA A 125 9.80 -13.24 5.88
N ARG A 126 8.83 -12.55 5.26
CA ARG A 126 8.65 -12.45 3.80
C ARG A 126 8.88 -11.03 3.30
N GLU A 127 9.37 -10.14 4.15
CA GLU A 127 9.56 -8.73 3.83
C GLU A 127 10.56 -8.54 2.69
N ILE A 128 10.24 -7.64 1.76
CA ILE A 128 11.17 -7.10 0.79
C ILE A 128 11.81 -5.87 1.44
N THR A 129 12.81 -6.10 2.31
CA THR A 129 13.34 -5.09 3.25
C THR A 129 13.70 -3.77 2.59
N LYS A 130 14.47 -3.80 1.50
CA LYS A 130 14.86 -2.59 0.77
C LYS A 130 13.65 -1.76 0.33
N LEU A 131 12.60 -2.41 -0.17
CA LEU A 131 11.39 -1.74 -0.65
C LEU A 131 10.57 -1.16 0.50
N SER A 132 10.43 -1.90 1.61
CA SER A 132 9.83 -1.38 2.84
C SER A 132 10.57 -0.16 3.36
N GLU A 133 11.90 -0.18 3.39
CA GLU A 133 12.72 0.94 3.88
C GLU A 133 12.56 2.19 3.01
N GLU A 134 12.59 2.04 1.68
CA GLU A 134 12.35 3.12 0.73
C GLU A 134 10.95 3.73 0.92
N VAL A 135 9.91 2.89 1.00
CA VAL A 135 8.52 3.33 1.19
C VAL A 135 8.36 4.04 2.54
N ASN A 136 8.87 3.47 3.64
CA ASN A 136 8.73 4.09 4.96
C ASN A 136 9.53 5.39 5.13
N SER A 137 10.57 5.59 4.33
CA SER A 137 11.33 6.83 4.29
C SER A 137 10.59 7.92 3.51
N ALA A 138 9.93 7.57 2.40
CA ALA A 138 9.25 8.54 1.53
C ALA A 138 7.78 8.82 1.93
N PHE A 139 7.07 7.83 2.46
CA PHE A 139 5.64 7.93 2.76
C PHE A 139 5.27 9.08 3.71
N PRO A 140 6.02 9.39 4.80
CA PRO A 140 5.69 10.52 5.66
C PRO A 140 5.63 11.85 4.92
N LEU A 141 6.55 12.07 3.96
CA LEU A 141 6.60 13.28 3.15
C LEU A 141 5.39 13.37 2.22
N ILE A 142 5.02 12.25 1.59
CA ILE A 142 3.82 12.19 0.73
C ILE A 142 2.55 12.38 1.54
N LEU A 143 2.45 11.78 2.73
CA LEU A 143 1.33 12.01 3.60
C LEU A 143 1.25 13.50 4.00
N GLU A 144 2.38 14.16 4.26
CA GLU A 144 2.43 15.60 4.53
C GLU A 144 1.88 16.42 3.36
N ASP A 145 2.51 16.28 2.19
CA ASP A 145 2.22 17.07 0.99
C ASP A 145 0.77 16.94 0.53
N TYR A 146 0.16 15.77 0.74
CA TYR A 146 -1.18 15.46 0.28
C TYR A 146 -2.22 15.38 1.41
N PHE A 147 -1.86 15.68 2.66
CA PHE A 147 -2.76 15.51 3.80
C PHE A 147 -4.05 16.32 3.63
N ASP A 148 -3.93 17.62 3.31
CA ASP A 148 -5.08 18.51 3.19
C ASP A 148 -5.97 18.12 2.00
N LEU A 149 -5.36 17.69 0.90
CA LEU A 149 -6.11 17.19 -0.25
C LEU A 149 -6.90 15.93 0.10
N ALA A 150 -6.24 14.97 0.76
CA ALA A 150 -6.88 13.74 1.24
C ALA A 150 -8.00 14.04 2.26
N MET A 151 -7.76 14.99 3.17
CA MET A 151 -8.75 15.42 4.16
C MET A 151 -9.97 16.07 3.53
N ASN A 152 -9.82 16.82 2.42
CA ASN A 152 -10.92 17.55 1.81
C ASN A 152 -11.66 16.74 0.75
N ARG A 153 -10.95 15.88 0.01
CA ARG A 153 -11.47 15.23 -1.21
C ARG A 153 -11.30 13.71 -1.22
N GLY A 154 -10.85 13.10 -0.13
CA GLY A 154 -10.69 11.65 -0.01
C GLY A 154 -9.78 11.06 -1.07
N SER A 155 -10.04 9.82 -1.49
CA SER A 155 -9.26 9.14 -2.52
C SER A 155 -9.44 9.76 -3.91
N GLU A 156 -10.59 10.37 -4.19
CA GLU A 156 -10.87 11.05 -5.47
C GLU A 156 -9.88 12.20 -5.72
N GLY A 157 -9.68 13.05 -4.71
CA GLY A 157 -8.73 14.16 -4.80
C GLY A 157 -7.30 13.68 -5.10
N LEU A 158 -6.86 12.62 -4.42
CA LEU A 158 -5.52 12.05 -4.63
C LEU A 158 -5.38 11.46 -6.03
N ARG A 159 -6.40 10.75 -6.52
CA ARG A 159 -6.38 10.14 -7.86
C ARG A 159 -6.35 11.15 -8.99
N SER A 160 -6.93 12.34 -8.81
CA SER A 160 -6.80 13.43 -9.79
C SER A 160 -5.34 13.84 -10.03
N ARG A 161 -4.48 13.69 -9.01
CA ARG A 161 -3.03 13.95 -9.11
C ARG A 161 -2.27 12.81 -9.78
N LEU A 162 -2.80 11.59 -9.70
CA LEU A 162 -2.25 10.42 -10.38
C LEU A 162 -2.59 10.40 -11.88
N ALA A 163 -3.65 11.08 -12.31
CA ALA A 163 -4.06 11.14 -13.71
C ALA A 163 -3.33 12.21 -14.55
N THR A 164 -2.57 13.10 -13.91
CA THR A 164 -1.95 14.29 -14.52
C THR A 164 -0.44 14.16 -14.76
N THR A 165 0.11 12.95 -14.67
CA THR A 165 1.53 12.62 -14.92
C THR A 165 1.63 11.41 -15.82
#